data_AF-A0A7K0YYB9-F1
#
_entry.id   AF-A0A7K0YYB9-F1
#
_cell.length_a   1.000
_cell.length_b   1.000
_cell.length_c   1.000
_cell.angle_alpha   90.00
_cell.angle_beta   90.00
_cell.angle_gamma   90.00
#
_symmetry.space_group_name_H-M   'P 1'
#
loop_
_entity.id
_entity.type
_entity.pdbx_description
1 polymer ?
#
loop_
_entity_poly.entity_id
_entity_poly.type
_entity_poly.pdbx_seq_one_letter_code
_entity_poly.pdbx_strand_id
1 'polypeptide(L)'
;DQGGEDPDVPRADMPKIRQKEQRDAGKILGVTDIAFLNHRDGWLVPTIELRKQIVREIRKSKPQRMLIQSPERNWDRLFSSHPDHMAAGEAAIQAVYPDARNPFAFEDLLKEEGLEPWHVREVWVMSHHTPDHFIDVTDTFDKKIAALHAHVSQTAHNPNLEKMVREWGERNAKLNNLADGRVAEIFRVVASD
;
A
#
# COMPACT_ATOMS: atom_id res chain seq x y z
N ASP A 1 -17.23 5.69 -3.49
CA ASP A 1 -16.02 6.04 -4.24
C ASP A 1 -15.91 7.54 -4.28
N GLN A 2 -14.85 8.11 -3.68
CA GLN A 2 -14.57 9.56 -3.71
C GLN A 2 -13.40 9.88 -4.64
N GLY A 3 -12.56 8.90 -4.96
CA GLY A 3 -11.64 8.99 -6.09
C GLY A 3 -12.40 8.85 -7.39
N GLY A 4 -12.01 9.60 -8.41
CA GLY A 4 -12.55 9.49 -9.77
C GLY A 4 -13.38 10.70 -10.17
N GLU A 5 -13.03 11.26 -11.32
CA GLU A 5 -13.65 12.47 -11.89
C GLU A 5 -14.46 12.17 -13.15
N ASP A 6 -14.50 10.91 -13.61
CA ASP A 6 -15.18 10.50 -14.83
C ASP A 6 -16.71 10.48 -14.62
N PRO A 7 -17.46 11.41 -15.25
CA PRO A 7 -18.91 11.49 -15.09
C PRO A 7 -19.65 10.39 -15.88
N ASP A 8 -18.98 9.72 -16.82
CA ASP A 8 -19.61 8.78 -17.76
C ASP A 8 -19.66 7.35 -17.23
N VAL A 9 -18.97 7.05 -16.12
CA VAL A 9 -19.01 5.74 -15.45
C VAL A 9 -19.94 5.81 -14.22
N PRO A 10 -21.00 4.98 -14.15
CA PRO A 10 -21.84 4.92 -12.96
C PRO A 10 -21.00 4.61 -11.72
N ARG A 11 -21.13 5.45 -10.68
CA ARG A 11 -20.37 5.31 -9.42
C ARG A 11 -20.55 3.94 -8.75
N ALA A 12 -21.68 3.27 -8.99
CA ALA A 12 -21.97 1.94 -8.46
C ALA A 12 -21.10 0.83 -9.09
N ASP A 13 -20.61 1.05 -10.32
CA ASP A 13 -19.78 0.07 -11.05
C ASP A 13 -18.28 0.26 -10.78
N MET A 14 -17.87 1.44 -10.31
CA MET A 14 -16.47 1.79 -10.02
C MET A 14 -15.74 0.78 -9.13
N PRO A 15 -16.31 0.23 -8.04
CA PRO A 15 -15.63 -0.78 -7.23
C PRO A 15 -15.26 -2.02 -8.04
N LYS A 16 -16.16 -2.52 -8.90
CA LYS A 16 -15.91 -3.71 -9.72
C LYS A 16 -14.82 -3.45 -10.75
N ILE A 17 -14.88 -2.29 -11.41
CA ILE A 17 -13.88 -1.85 -12.39
C ILE A 17 -12.51 -1.77 -11.73
N ARG A 18 -12.37 -1.03 -10.63
CA ARG A 18 -11.09 -0.84 -9.94
C ARG A 18 -10.52 -2.11 -9.33
N GLN A 19 -11.37 -3.01 -8.83
CA GLN A 19 -10.87 -4.32 -8.39
C GLN A 19 -10.35 -5.15 -9.57
N LYS A 20 -10.95 -5.05 -10.75
CA LYS A 20 -10.41 -5.71 -11.96
C LYS A 20 -9.06 -5.09 -12.35
N GLU A 21 -8.98 -3.76 -12.39
CA GLU A 21 -7.74 -3.04 -12.69
C GLU A 21 -6.62 -3.42 -11.71
N GLN A 22 -6.91 -3.48 -10.40
CA GLN A 22 -5.94 -3.92 -9.39
C GLN A 22 -5.44 -5.35 -9.61
N ARG A 23 -6.32 -6.27 -10.05
CA ARG A 23 -5.92 -7.64 -10.39
C ARG A 23 -5.06 -7.68 -11.66
N ASP A 24 -5.36 -6.84 -12.65
CA ASP A 24 -4.57 -6.76 -13.88
C ASP A 24 -3.18 -6.15 -13.62
N ALA A 25 -3.09 -5.10 -12.78
CA ALA A 25 -1.82 -4.58 -12.27
C ALA A 25 -1.03 -5.65 -11.50
N GLY A 26 -1.71 -6.42 -10.64
CA GLY A 26 -1.13 -7.54 -9.92
C GLY A 26 -0.48 -8.57 -10.85
N LYS A 27 -1.19 -9.00 -11.91
CA LYS A 27 -0.65 -9.96 -12.91
C LYS A 27 0.64 -9.47 -13.56
N ILE A 28 0.73 -8.17 -13.89
CA ILE A 28 1.94 -7.58 -14.49
C ILE A 28 3.14 -7.69 -13.53
N LEU A 29 2.89 -7.53 -12.23
CA LEU A 29 3.90 -7.59 -11.17
C LEU A 29 4.13 -9.01 -10.63
N GLY A 30 3.38 -10.02 -11.09
CA GLY A 30 3.45 -11.39 -10.58
C GLY A 30 2.73 -11.62 -9.24
N VAL A 31 1.82 -10.72 -8.85
CA VAL A 31 0.98 -10.86 -7.64
C VAL A 31 -0.27 -11.66 -7.99
N THR A 32 -0.45 -12.80 -7.32
CA THR A 32 -1.58 -13.73 -7.54
C THR A 32 -2.71 -13.56 -6.54
N ASP A 33 -2.38 -13.15 -5.31
CA ASP A 33 -3.32 -13.10 -4.19
C ASP A 33 -3.59 -11.66 -3.77
N ILE A 34 -4.85 -11.24 -3.91
CA ILE A 34 -5.30 -9.89 -3.56
C ILE A 34 -6.58 -10.01 -2.74
N ALA A 35 -6.50 -9.65 -1.47
CA ALA A 35 -7.64 -9.53 -0.57
C ALA A 35 -8.20 -8.10 -0.61
N PHE A 36 -9.50 -7.97 -0.88
CA PHE A 36 -10.20 -6.68 -0.83
C PHE A 36 -11.04 -6.59 0.45
N LEU A 37 -10.71 -5.65 1.34
CA LEU A 37 -11.49 -5.40 2.57
C LEU A 37 -12.76 -4.57 2.35
N ASN A 38 -12.92 -3.99 1.15
CA ASN A 38 -14.16 -3.34 0.67
C ASN A 38 -14.69 -2.20 1.56
N HIS A 39 -13.81 -1.47 2.23
CA HIS A 39 -14.17 -0.21 2.89
C HIS A 39 -14.46 0.86 1.86
N ARG A 40 -15.36 1.79 2.21
CA ARG A 40 -15.71 2.91 1.34
C ARG A 40 -14.53 3.89 1.25
N ASP A 41 -14.08 4.14 0.04
CA ASP A 41 -13.07 5.14 -0.27
C ASP A 41 -13.47 6.55 0.20
N GLY A 42 -12.52 7.25 0.83
CA GLY A 42 -12.65 8.56 1.49
C GLY A 42 -13.24 8.52 2.90
N TRP A 43 -13.54 7.32 3.42
CA TRP A 43 -14.25 7.12 4.70
C TRP A 43 -13.48 6.20 5.64
N LEU A 44 -12.24 5.84 5.31
CA LEU A 44 -11.51 4.85 6.09
C LEU A 44 -11.15 5.41 7.46
N VAL A 45 -11.43 4.62 8.49
CA VAL A 45 -11.12 4.93 9.89
C VAL A 45 -10.41 3.74 10.54
N PRO A 46 -9.41 3.95 11.42
CA PRO A 46 -8.66 2.88 12.06
C PRO A 46 -9.47 2.23 13.19
N THR A 47 -10.50 1.49 12.83
CA THR A 47 -11.37 0.79 13.77
C THR A 47 -10.77 -0.55 14.20
N ILE A 48 -11.23 -1.06 15.35
CA ILE A 48 -10.91 -2.41 15.82
C ILE A 48 -11.33 -3.48 14.79
N GLU A 49 -12.44 -3.26 14.08
CA GLU A 49 -12.91 -4.17 13.02
C GLU A 49 -11.95 -4.21 11.82
N LEU A 50 -11.52 -3.05 11.31
CA LEU A 50 -10.50 -2.99 10.25
C LEU A 50 -9.19 -3.64 10.71
N ARG A 51 -8.77 -3.38 11.94
CA ARG A 51 -7.55 -3.97 12.51
C ARG A 51 -7.64 -5.50 12.57
N LYS A 52 -8.78 -6.05 13.03
CA LYS A 52 -9.05 -7.49 13.03
C LYS A 52 -8.99 -8.10 11.63
N GLN A 53 -9.56 -7.42 10.64
CA GLN A 53 -9.50 -7.86 9.23
C GLN A 53 -8.05 -7.93 8.73
N ILE A 54 -7.21 -6.96 9.07
CA ILE A 54 -5.78 -6.99 8.71
C ILE A 54 -5.05 -8.11 9.46
N VAL A 55 -5.30 -8.31 10.76
CA VAL A 55 -4.70 -9.42 11.53
C VAL A 55 -5.06 -10.77 10.92
N ARG A 56 -6.31 -10.96 10.50
CA ARG A 56 -6.75 -12.16 9.79
C ARG A 56 -5.89 -12.42 8.56
N GLU A 57 -5.66 -11.41 7.71
CA GLU A 57 -4.84 -11.57 6.50
C GLU A 57 -3.35 -11.78 6.81
N ILE A 58 -2.81 -11.16 7.87
CA ILE A 58 -1.44 -11.43 8.35
C ILE A 58 -1.31 -12.89 8.79
N ARG A 59 -2.24 -13.41 9.59
CA ARG A 59 -2.16 -14.80 10.09
C ARG A 59 -2.40 -15.85 8.99
N LYS A 60 -3.16 -15.52 7.94
CA LYS A 60 -3.31 -16.36 6.73
C LYS A 60 -2.03 -16.40 5.89
N SER A 61 -1.48 -15.23 5.55
CA SER A 61 -0.37 -15.11 4.60
C SER A 61 1.02 -15.28 5.23
N LYS A 62 1.11 -15.14 6.56
CA LYS A 62 2.34 -15.29 7.35
C LYS A 62 3.52 -14.50 6.74
N PRO A 63 3.37 -13.18 6.50
CA PRO A 63 4.37 -12.41 5.79
C PRO A 63 5.59 -12.13 6.66
N GLN A 64 6.78 -12.17 6.07
CA GLN A 64 8.01 -11.76 6.77
C GLN A 64 8.11 -10.23 6.88
N ARG A 65 7.56 -9.53 5.89
CA ARG A 65 7.61 -8.07 5.72
C ARG A 65 6.22 -7.53 5.40
N MET A 66 5.88 -6.38 5.97
CA MET A 66 4.71 -5.61 5.57
C MET A 66 5.11 -4.28 4.94
N LEU A 67 4.49 -3.92 3.82
CA LEU A 67 4.58 -2.59 3.21
C LEU A 67 3.31 -1.81 3.57
N ILE A 68 3.44 -0.63 4.19
CA ILE A 68 2.30 0.18 4.64
C ILE A 68 2.46 1.65 4.25
N GLN A 69 1.35 2.40 4.27
CA GLN A 69 1.39 3.86 4.22
C GLN A 69 1.83 4.44 5.57
N SER A 70 2.43 5.63 5.56
CA SER A 70 2.71 6.37 6.79
C SER A 70 1.42 6.78 7.50
N PRO A 71 1.28 6.53 8.82
CA PRO A 71 0.20 7.07 9.63
C PRO A 71 0.37 8.56 9.93
N GLU A 72 1.54 9.14 9.61
CA GLU A 72 1.91 10.50 9.98
C GLU A 72 1.56 11.54 8.91
N ARG A 73 1.20 12.74 9.37
CA ARG A 73 0.96 13.90 8.51
C ARG A 73 2.29 14.45 8.01
N ASN A 74 2.48 14.47 6.70
CA ASN A 74 3.59 15.14 6.04
C ASN A 74 3.14 16.53 5.58
N TRP A 75 3.54 17.57 6.31
CA TRP A 75 3.17 18.95 6.00
C TRP A 75 3.87 19.50 4.75
N ASP A 76 5.06 18.97 4.41
CA ASP A 76 5.80 19.36 3.20
C ASP A 76 5.22 18.72 1.93
N ARG A 77 4.46 17.63 2.09
CA ARG A 77 3.82 16.91 0.99
C ARG A 77 2.39 16.49 1.37
N LEU A 78 1.50 17.47 1.51
CA LEU A 78 0.14 17.24 2.01
C LEU A 78 -0.62 16.11 1.28
N PHE A 79 -0.48 16.00 -0.04
CA PHE A 79 -1.15 14.97 -0.85
C PHE A 79 -0.71 13.53 -0.51
N SER A 80 0.49 13.31 0.04
CA SER A 80 0.88 11.96 0.47
C SER A 80 0.16 11.52 1.73
N SER A 81 -0.43 12.45 2.48
CA SER A 81 -1.14 12.19 3.73
C SER A 81 -2.66 12.25 3.57
N HIS A 82 -3.22 11.74 2.46
CA HIS A 82 -4.67 11.58 2.35
C HIS A 82 -5.23 10.86 3.61
N PRO A 83 -6.39 11.25 4.18
CA PRO A 83 -6.93 10.63 5.39
C PRO A 83 -6.97 9.10 5.36
N ASP A 84 -7.39 8.51 4.23
CA ASP A 84 -7.38 7.05 4.05
C ASP A 84 -5.98 6.44 4.07
N HIS A 85 -4.94 7.13 3.56
CA HIS A 85 -3.55 6.63 3.66
C HIS A 85 -3.13 6.52 5.13
N MET A 86 -3.43 7.56 5.92
CA MET A 86 -3.08 7.57 7.33
C MET A 86 -3.87 6.54 8.12
N ALA A 87 -5.19 6.42 7.87
CA ALA A 87 -6.04 5.43 8.52
C ALA A 87 -5.61 3.99 8.20
N ALA A 88 -5.23 3.72 6.94
CA ALA A 88 -4.69 2.43 6.54
C ALA A 88 -3.33 2.13 7.20
N GLY A 89 -2.43 3.12 7.24
CA GLY A 89 -1.14 3.02 7.93
C GLY A 89 -1.29 2.72 9.42
N GLU A 90 -2.17 3.47 10.10
CA GLU A 90 -2.45 3.32 11.52
C GLU A 90 -3.04 1.95 11.85
N ALA A 91 -4.06 1.52 11.10
CA ALA A 91 -4.66 0.21 11.31
C ALA A 91 -3.66 -0.93 11.04
N ALA A 92 -2.81 -0.78 10.01
CA ALA A 92 -1.82 -1.80 9.66
C ALA A 92 -0.71 -1.92 10.70
N ILE A 93 -0.16 -0.80 11.21
CA ILE A 93 0.91 -0.88 12.22
C ILE A 93 0.40 -1.44 13.55
N GLN A 94 -0.83 -1.09 13.97
CA GLN A 94 -1.46 -1.67 15.15
C GLN A 94 -1.77 -3.17 14.96
N ALA A 95 -2.13 -3.59 13.75
CA ALA A 95 -2.33 -5.01 13.43
C ALA A 95 -1.01 -5.79 13.50
N VAL A 96 0.10 -5.22 13.00
CA VAL A 96 1.44 -5.82 13.12
C VAL A 96 1.85 -5.93 14.59
N TYR A 97 1.74 -4.84 15.35
CA TYR A 97 2.10 -4.80 16.76
C TYR A 97 1.02 -4.08 17.60
N PRO A 98 0.47 -4.74 18.64
CA PRO A 98 0.85 -6.04 19.17
C PRO A 98 0.03 -7.22 18.62
N ASP A 99 -0.98 -6.99 17.77
CA ASP A 99 -2.10 -7.92 17.63
C ASP A 99 -1.79 -9.22 16.88
N ALA A 100 -1.06 -9.15 15.75
CA ALA A 100 -0.82 -10.33 14.92
C ALA A 100 -0.07 -11.44 15.66
N ARG A 101 0.88 -11.06 16.53
CA ARG A 101 1.71 -11.97 17.32
C ARG A 101 1.07 -12.40 18.65
N ASN A 102 -0.01 -11.75 19.08
CA ASN A 102 -0.62 -11.99 20.38
C ASN A 102 -1.77 -13.03 20.26
N PRO A 103 -1.67 -14.23 20.87
CA PRO A 103 -2.75 -15.22 20.85
C PRO A 103 -4.05 -14.74 21.53
N PHE A 104 -3.97 -13.73 22.42
CA PHE A 104 -5.12 -13.15 23.10
C PHE A 104 -5.75 -11.98 22.34
N ALA A 105 -5.13 -11.50 21.26
CA ALA A 105 -5.74 -10.52 20.38
C ALA A 105 -6.61 -11.25 19.35
N PHE A 106 -7.88 -10.86 19.26
CA PHE A 106 -8.87 -11.44 18.35
C PHE A 106 -8.92 -12.98 18.44
N GLU A 107 -9.21 -13.49 19.65
CA GLU A 107 -9.15 -14.91 19.97
C GLU A 107 -10.00 -15.80 19.04
N ASP A 108 -11.07 -15.26 18.46
CA ASP A 108 -11.92 -15.97 17.50
C ASP A 108 -11.16 -16.35 16.22
N LEU A 109 -10.18 -15.54 15.78
CA LEU A 109 -9.33 -15.90 14.64
C LEU A 109 -8.55 -17.19 14.92
N LEU A 110 -8.14 -17.43 16.17
CA LEU A 110 -7.46 -18.67 16.56
C LEU A 110 -8.48 -19.79 16.82
N LYS A 111 -9.48 -19.54 17.66
CA LYS A 111 -10.41 -20.58 18.16
C LYS A 111 -11.40 -21.06 17.10
N GLU A 112 -11.83 -20.18 16.21
CA GLU A 112 -12.88 -20.46 15.22
C GLU A 112 -12.30 -20.63 13.81
N GLU A 113 -11.31 -19.81 13.43
CA GLU A 113 -10.71 -19.87 12.08
C GLU A 113 -9.39 -20.66 12.02
N GLY A 114 -8.82 -21.09 13.16
CA GLY A 114 -7.56 -21.83 13.20
C GLY A 114 -6.33 -21.02 12.75
N LEU A 115 -6.42 -19.69 12.80
CA LEU A 115 -5.36 -18.78 12.37
C LEU A 115 -4.38 -18.52 13.52
N GLU A 116 -3.26 -19.24 13.46
CA GLU A 116 -2.15 -19.13 14.41
C GLU A 116 -1.56 -17.71 14.45
N PRO A 117 -1.14 -17.22 15.63
CA PRO A 117 -0.42 -15.95 15.75
C PRO A 117 0.82 -15.94 14.85
N TRP A 118 1.14 -14.74 14.34
CA TRP A 118 2.26 -14.57 13.44
C TRP A 118 3.06 -13.32 13.77
N HIS A 119 4.38 -13.47 13.82
CA HIS A 119 5.33 -12.38 13.99
C HIS A 119 5.82 -11.91 12.60
N VAL A 120 5.37 -10.73 12.22
CA VAL A 120 5.97 -9.98 11.11
C VAL A 120 7.31 -9.44 11.62
N ARG A 121 8.38 -9.56 10.83
CA ARG A 121 9.76 -9.20 11.27
C ARG A 121 10.08 -7.73 11.00
N GLU A 122 9.56 -7.19 9.91
CA GLU A 122 9.83 -5.81 9.52
C GLU A 122 8.63 -5.16 8.83
N VAL A 123 8.53 -3.85 9.02
CA VAL A 123 7.55 -2.99 8.36
C VAL A 123 8.29 -1.94 7.56
N TRP A 124 7.93 -1.82 6.29
CA TRP A 124 8.43 -0.83 5.34
C TRP A 124 7.35 0.23 5.14
N VAL A 125 7.62 1.43 5.65
CA VAL A 125 6.67 2.54 5.65
C VAL A 125 6.94 3.43 4.43
N MET A 126 5.94 3.50 3.54
CA MET A 126 5.90 4.41 2.39
C MET A 126 5.55 5.83 2.84
N SER A 127 5.96 6.83 2.07
CA SER A 127 5.59 8.24 2.28
C SER A 127 5.99 8.81 3.66
N HIS A 128 6.92 8.17 4.36
CA HIS A 128 7.48 8.67 5.60
C HIS A 128 8.28 9.97 5.33
N HIS A 129 8.25 10.92 6.27
CA HIS A 129 8.93 12.21 6.07
C HIS A 129 10.47 12.10 6.20
N THR A 130 10.96 11.05 6.86
CA THR A 130 12.37 10.68 6.98
C THR A 130 12.59 9.22 6.55
N PRO A 131 12.60 8.92 5.23
CA PRO A 131 12.94 7.58 4.75
C PRO A 131 14.44 7.31 4.94
N ASP A 132 14.80 6.06 5.20
CA ASP A 132 16.18 5.61 5.44
C ASP A 132 16.58 4.39 4.61
N HIS A 133 15.67 3.91 3.77
CA HIS A 133 15.88 2.75 2.92
C HIS A 133 15.50 3.06 1.49
N PHE A 134 16.37 2.67 0.55
CA PHE A 134 16.28 3.04 -0.85
C PHE A 134 16.49 1.80 -1.71
N ILE A 135 15.59 1.55 -2.65
CA ILE A 135 15.66 0.44 -3.59
C ILE A 135 15.80 1.01 -5.00
N ASP A 136 16.90 0.69 -5.67
CA ASP A 136 17.04 0.95 -7.11
C ASP A 136 16.06 0.05 -7.87
N VAL A 137 15.13 0.68 -8.58
CA VAL A 137 14.09 -0.01 -9.37
C VAL A 137 14.29 0.20 -10.87
N THR A 138 15.46 0.70 -11.30
CA THR A 138 15.75 1.10 -12.70
C THR A 138 15.41 0.00 -13.70
N ASP A 139 15.90 -1.22 -13.45
CA ASP A 139 15.71 -2.35 -14.36
C ASP A 139 14.27 -2.90 -14.36
N THR A 140 13.45 -2.46 -13.40
CA THR A 140 12.04 -2.87 -13.24
C THR A 140 11.05 -1.74 -13.46
N PHE A 141 11.54 -0.54 -13.80
CA PHE A 141 10.71 0.66 -13.88
C PHE A 141 9.59 0.51 -14.91
N ASP A 142 9.86 -0.13 -16.03
CA ASP A 142 8.86 -0.37 -17.08
C ASP A 142 7.69 -1.24 -16.58
N LYS A 143 7.97 -2.21 -15.69
CA LYS A 143 6.91 -3.03 -15.06
C LYS A 143 6.04 -2.18 -14.14
N LYS A 144 6.63 -1.24 -13.40
CA LYS A 144 5.90 -0.29 -12.56
C LYS A 144 4.98 0.60 -13.41
N ILE A 145 5.47 1.13 -14.51
CA ILE A 145 4.67 1.95 -15.43
C ILE A 145 3.54 1.15 -16.06
N ALA A 146 3.81 -0.07 -16.54
CA ALA A 146 2.78 -0.96 -17.08
C ALA A 146 1.69 -1.29 -16.04
N ALA A 147 2.07 -1.55 -14.78
CA ALA A 147 1.12 -1.80 -13.70
C ALA A 147 0.26 -0.56 -13.38
N LEU A 148 0.84 0.64 -13.39
CA LEU A 148 0.09 1.88 -13.21
C LEU A 148 -0.92 2.11 -14.34
N HIS A 149 -0.54 1.84 -15.59
CA HIS A 149 -1.45 1.95 -16.74
C HIS A 149 -2.60 0.93 -16.73
N ALA A 150 -2.49 -0.16 -15.96
CA ALA A 150 -3.62 -1.07 -15.77
C ALA A 150 -4.79 -0.42 -15.00
N HIS A 151 -4.54 0.66 -14.25
CA HIS A 151 -5.56 1.48 -13.60
C HIS A 151 -6.14 2.53 -14.56
N VAL A 152 -6.76 2.06 -15.64
CA VAL A 152 -7.25 2.90 -16.75
C VAL A 152 -8.15 4.02 -16.24
N SER A 153 -9.11 3.70 -15.38
CA SER A 153 -10.05 4.66 -14.78
C SER A 153 -9.36 5.79 -14.00
N GLN A 154 -8.12 5.60 -13.56
CA GLN A 154 -7.34 6.54 -12.75
C GLN A 154 -6.21 7.24 -13.50
N THR A 155 -5.78 6.68 -14.63
CA THR A 155 -4.52 7.11 -15.27
C THR A 155 -4.66 7.48 -16.73
N ALA A 156 -5.72 7.05 -17.42
CA ALA A 156 -5.88 7.27 -18.86
C ALA A 156 -5.90 8.75 -19.26
N HIS A 157 -6.36 9.62 -18.36
CA HIS A 157 -6.41 11.08 -18.56
C HIS A 157 -5.05 11.78 -18.35
N ASN A 158 -4.02 11.06 -17.87
CA ASN A 158 -2.71 11.64 -17.56
C ASN A 158 -1.65 11.18 -18.58
N PRO A 159 -1.43 11.93 -19.68
CA PRO A 159 -0.42 11.59 -20.68
C PRO A 159 1.02 11.73 -20.15
N ASN A 160 1.22 12.39 -19.01
CA ASN A 160 2.54 12.65 -18.42
C ASN A 160 2.88 11.70 -17.26
N LEU A 161 2.08 10.65 -17.04
CA LEU A 161 2.25 9.73 -15.90
C LEU A 161 3.66 9.18 -15.78
N GLU A 162 4.19 8.60 -16.86
CA GLU A 162 5.54 8.00 -16.85
C GLU A 162 6.61 9.04 -16.50
N LYS A 163 6.59 10.19 -17.19
CA LYS A 163 7.55 11.27 -16.95
C LYS A 163 7.53 11.72 -15.49
N MET A 164 6.34 11.95 -14.95
CA MET A 164 6.16 12.37 -13.55
C MET A 164 6.71 11.32 -12.56
N VAL A 165 6.39 10.05 -12.78
CA VAL A 165 6.85 8.95 -11.91
C VAL A 165 8.37 8.75 -12.02
N ARG A 166 8.95 8.95 -13.21
CA ARG A 166 10.39 8.88 -13.45
C ARG A 166 11.12 10.00 -12.73
N GLU A 167 10.67 11.24 -12.88
CA GLU A 167 11.24 12.40 -12.19
C GLU A 167 11.19 12.25 -10.65
N TRP A 168 10.13 11.62 -10.12
CA TRP A 168 10.07 11.29 -8.70
C TRP A 168 11.10 10.24 -8.30
N GLY A 169 11.22 9.16 -9.08
CA GLY A 169 12.21 8.11 -8.87
C GLY A 169 13.65 8.61 -8.97
N GLU A 170 13.95 9.50 -9.92
CA GLU A 170 15.28 10.09 -10.11
C GLU A 170 15.66 11.01 -8.95
N ARG A 171 14.71 11.82 -8.45
CA ARG A 171 14.94 12.62 -7.23
C ARG A 171 15.29 11.74 -6.04
N ASN A 172 14.58 10.63 -5.87
CA ASN A 172 14.87 9.66 -4.81
C ASN A 172 16.25 9.00 -4.99
N ALA A 173 16.58 8.60 -6.22
CA ALA A 173 17.86 7.99 -6.55
C ALA A 173 19.03 8.93 -6.23
N LYS A 174 18.87 10.23 -6.56
CA LYS A 174 19.84 11.26 -6.26
C LYS A 174 20.04 11.47 -4.75
N LEU A 175 18.95 11.42 -3.96
CA LEU A 175 19.06 11.47 -2.49
C LEU A 175 19.86 10.29 -1.91
N ASN A 176 19.91 9.17 -2.62
CA ASN A 176 20.68 7.98 -2.27
C ASN A 176 22.06 7.91 -2.96
N ASN A 177 22.53 8.99 -3.58
CA ASN A 177 23.79 9.04 -4.32
C ASN A 177 23.92 8.01 -5.46
N LEU A 178 22.79 7.57 -6.06
CA LEU A 178 22.83 6.77 -7.29
C LEU A 178 23.22 7.63 -8.49
N ALA A 179 23.75 6.97 -9.53
CA ALA A 179 24.15 7.63 -10.77
C ALA A 179 22.94 8.27 -11.51
N ASP A 180 23.21 9.29 -12.33
CA ASP A 180 22.19 9.94 -13.15
C ASP A 180 21.45 8.94 -14.05
N GLY A 181 20.13 9.14 -14.20
CA GLY A 181 19.24 8.25 -14.94
C GLY A 181 18.75 7.03 -14.17
N ARG A 182 19.23 6.81 -12.94
CA ARG A 182 18.69 5.80 -12.02
C ARG A 182 17.40 6.27 -11.37
N VAL A 183 16.52 5.34 -11.03
CA VAL A 183 15.27 5.58 -10.31
C VAL A 183 15.20 4.73 -9.04
N ALA A 184 14.74 5.32 -7.94
CA ALA A 184 14.61 4.63 -6.66
C ALA A 184 13.24 4.79 -6.00
N GLU A 185 12.81 3.75 -5.31
CA GLU A 185 11.75 3.81 -4.31
C GLU A 185 12.33 3.93 -2.91
N ILE A 186 11.61 4.62 -2.02
CA ILE A 186 12.11 5.00 -0.69
C ILE A 186 11.13 4.57 0.38
N PHE A 187 11.67 4.09 1.49
CA PHE A 187 10.93 3.55 2.62
C PHE A 187 11.60 3.96 3.93
N ARG A 188 10.83 3.96 5.01
CA ARG A 188 11.36 3.89 6.38
C ARG A 188 11.23 2.45 6.86
N VAL A 189 12.32 1.81 7.25
CA VAL A 189 12.29 0.43 7.74
C VAL A 189 12.20 0.41 9.27
N VAL A 190 11.25 -0.34 9.79
CA VAL A 190 11.01 -0.52 11.23
C VAL A 190 11.09 -2.01 11.55
N ALA A 191 11.98 -2.38 12.46
CA ALA A 191 11.99 -3.73 13.03
C ALA A 191 10.79 -3.90 13.98
N SER A 192 10.09 -5.02 13.89
CA SER A 192 8.96 -5.36 14.77
C SER A 192 9.30 -6.46 15.78
N ASP A 193 10.60 -6.71 15.97
CA ASP A 193 11.20 -7.62 16.95
C ASP A 193 10.91 -7.17 18.39
#